data_AF-A0A523ZTE1-F1
#
_entry.id   AF-A0A523ZTE1-F1
#
_cell.length_a   1.000
_cell.length_b   1.000
_cell.length_c   1.000
_cell.angle_alpha   90.00
_cell.angle_beta   90.00
_cell.angle_gamma   90.00
#
_symmetry.space_group_name_H-M   'P 1'
#
loop_
_entity.id
_entity.type
_entity.pdbx_description
1 polymer ?
#
loop_
_entity_poly.entity_id
_entity_poly.type
_entity_poly.pdbx_seq_one_letter_code
_entity_poly.pdbx_strand_id
1 'polypeptide(L)'
;MNENRSKLVTNLKPGRKIKHGGYALLSTGKLPEHRKYVEKYLTAAREGLIRDLGPTEIDLTAAQIILIDRTVTKLGVIRCIEEHIRENSVMVGDILAPSLKDSYLAYNNSIRLDLQALGMNSKKAEGIMDLGKYVEEKYGKRKEEK
;
A
#
# COMPACT_ATOMS: atom_id res chain seq x y z
N MET A 1 53.00 -7.75 14.44
CA MET A 1 51.79 -8.44 14.92
C MET A 1 51.13 -7.54 15.95
N ASN A 2 49.91 -7.06 15.70
CA ASN A 2 49.24 -6.08 16.56
C ASN A 2 47.97 -6.75 17.14
N GLU A 3 48.10 -7.30 18.35
CA GLU A 3 47.15 -8.21 19.01
C GLU A 3 45.84 -7.56 19.52
N ASN A 4 45.54 -6.32 19.16
CA ASN A 4 44.43 -5.57 19.75
C ASN A 4 43.30 -5.19 18.78
N ARG A 5 43.12 -5.92 17.68
CA ARG A 5 41.99 -5.71 16.75
C ARG A 5 40.77 -6.61 17.00
N SER A 6 40.77 -7.46 18.04
CA SER A 6 39.71 -8.46 18.24
C SER A 6 38.59 -8.10 19.23
N LYS A 7 38.58 -6.89 19.81
CA LYS A 7 37.61 -6.53 20.88
C LYS A 7 36.59 -5.43 20.53
N LEU A 8 36.46 -5.06 19.25
CA LEU A 8 35.42 -4.13 18.78
C LEU A 8 34.28 -4.82 18.03
N VAL A 9 34.04 -6.10 18.29
CA VAL A 9 32.71 -6.69 18.05
C VAL A 9 31.87 -6.31 19.26
N THR A 10 31.49 -5.03 19.33
CA THR A 10 30.46 -4.57 20.26
C THR A 10 29.24 -5.45 20.02
N ASN A 11 28.87 -6.25 21.01
CA ASN A 11 27.60 -6.95 21.08
C ASN A 11 26.48 -5.91 21.05
N LEU A 12 26.16 -5.41 19.86
CA LEU A 12 24.97 -4.60 19.61
C LEU A 12 23.80 -5.53 19.94
N LYS A 13 23.17 -5.30 21.10
CA LYS A 13 21.92 -5.97 21.44
C LYS A 13 21.00 -5.79 20.22
N PRO A 14 20.51 -6.87 19.58
CA PRO A 14 19.63 -6.72 18.43
C PRO A 14 18.48 -5.84 18.89
N GLY A 15 18.33 -4.67 18.23
CA GLY A 15 17.28 -3.73 18.55
C GLY A 15 15.96 -4.47 18.66
N ARG A 16 15.15 -4.13 19.67
CA ARG A 16 13.88 -4.80 19.94
C ARG A 16 13.09 -4.85 18.63
N LYS A 17 12.91 -6.05 18.05
CA LYS A 17 12.16 -6.22 16.80
C LYS A 17 10.78 -5.60 17.01
N ILE A 18 10.50 -4.50 16.34
CA ILE A 18 9.19 -3.85 16.38
C ILE A 18 8.21 -4.82 15.69
N LYS A 19 7.24 -5.33 16.44
CA LYS A 19 6.29 -6.33 15.96
C LYS A 19 4.97 -5.67 15.57
N HIS A 20 4.94 -5.03 14.41
CA HIS A 20 3.69 -4.52 13.85
C HIS A 20 2.80 -5.64 13.27
N GLY A 21 3.07 -6.93 13.53
CA GLY A 21 2.21 -8.05 13.10
C GLY A 21 2.28 -8.45 11.62
N GLY A 22 2.78 -7.59 10.72
CA GLY A 22 2.83 -7.89 9.28
C GLY A 22 3.71 -9.08 8.92
N TYR A 23 4.83 -9.28 9.62
CA TYR A 23 5.66 -10.47 9.44
C TYR A 23 4.90 -11.76 9.79
N ALA A 24 4.12 -11.75 10.88
CA ALA A 24 3.33 -12.92 11.28
C ALA A 24 2.29 -13.28 10.22
N LEU A 25 1.64 -12.28 9.62
CA LEU A 25 0.75 -12.47 8.49
C LEU A 25 1.48 -13.13 7.31
N LEU A 26 2.66 -12.62 6.93
CA LEU A 26 3.44 -13.17 5.81
C LEU A 26 3.97 -14.59 6.08
N SER A 27 4.39 -14.89 7.31
CA SER A 27 5.01 -16.17 7.64
C SER A 27 4.01 -17.27 7.97
N THR A 28 2.83 -16.92 8.49
CA THR A 28 1.84 -17.89 8.99
C THR A 28 0.49 -17.82 8.29
N GLY A 29 0.25 -16.79 7.48
CA GLY A 29 -1.06 -16.51 6.88
C GLY A 29 -2.09 -15.98 7.87
N LYS A 30 -1.71 -15.72 9.14
CA LYS A 30 -2.65 -15.33 10.20
C LYS A 30 -2.32 -13.95 10.76
N LEU A 31 -3.36 -13.17 11.00
CA LEU A 31 -3.26 -11.92 11.75
C LEU A 31 -3.05 -12.21 13.24
N PRO A 32 -2.38 -11.31 13.98
CA PRO A 32 -2.38 -11.37 15.44
C PRO A 32 -3.81 -11.37 16.01
N GLU A 33 -4.03 -12.09 17.11
CA GLU A 33 -5.37 -12.25 17.73
C GLU A 33 -6.11 -10.93 17.96
N HIS A 34 -5.42 -9.93 18.52
CA HIS A 34 -5.97 -8.59 18.77
C HIS A 34 -6.31 -7.79 17.49
N ARG A 35 -5.98 -8.31 16.30
CA ARG A 35 -6.21 -7.69 14.99
C ARG A 35 -7.08 -8.53 14.06
N LYS A 36 -7.75 -9.57 14.58
CA LYS A 36 -8.68 -10.39 13.80
C LYS A 36 -9.78 -9.58 13.12
N TYR A 37 -10.18 -8.43 13.66
CA TYR A 37 -11.15 -7.54 13.00
C TYR A 37 -10.67 -7.05 11.61
N VAL A 38 -9.36 -6.98 11.36
CA VAL A 38 -8.79 -6.63 10.04
C VAL A 38 -9.10 -7.71 9.01
N GLU A 39 -9.28 -8.97 9.43
CA GLU A 39 -9.61 -10.09 8.53
C GLU A 39 -10.90 -9.81 7.77
N LYS A 40 -11.95 -9.33 8.47
CA LYS A 40 -13.23 -8.98 7.83
C LYS A 40 -13.06 -7.93 6.73
N TYR A 41 -12.19 -6.95 6.96
CA TYR A 41 -11.87 -5.94 5.96
C TYR A 41 -11.12 -6.53 4.76
N LEU A 42 -10.14 -7.40 5.00
CA LEU A 42 -9.37 -8.06 3.92
C LEU A 42 -10.25 -9.00 3.10
N THR A 43 -11.17 -9.73 3.74
CA THR A 43 -12.17 -10.56 3.05
C THR A 43 -13.06 -9.71 2.15
N ALA A 44 -13.61 -8.61 2.69
CA ALA A 44 -14.44 -7.70 1.90
C ALA A 44 -13.66 -7.06 0.74
N ALA A 45 -12.38 -6.74 0.92
CA ALA A 45 -11.52 -6.24 -0.15
C ALA A 45 -11.29 -7.30 -1.24
N ARG A 46 -11.03 -8.55 -0.88
CA ARG A 46 -10.90 -9.66 -1.84
C ARG A 46 -12.18 -9.85 -2.65
N GLU A 47 -13.33 -9.95 -1.97
CA GLU A 47 -14.64 -10.10 -2.60
C GLU A 47 -14.98 -8.93 -3.52
N GLY A 48 -14.64 -7.70 -3.11
CA GLY A 48 -14.78 -6.51 -3.94
C GLY A 48 -13.94 -6.59 -5.21
N LEU A 49 -12.66 -6.91 -5.09
CA LEU A 49 -11.75 -7.03 -6.24
C LEU A 49 -12.20 -8.14 -7.21
N ILE A 50 -12.72 -9.26 -6.70
CA ILE A 50 -13.31 -10.30 -7.53
C ILE A 50 -14.47 -9.70 -8.31
N ARG A 51 -15.50 -9.18 -7.63
CA ARG A 51 -16.70 -8.62 -8.24
C ARG A 51 -16.42 -7.54 -9.28
N ASP A 52 -15.38 -6.73 -9.07
CA ASP A 52 -14.99 -5.65 -9.98
C ASP A 52 -14.35 -6.17 -11.29
N LEU A 53 -13.79 -7.38 -11.29
CA LEU A 53 -13.12 -8.00 -12.45
C LEU A 53 -13.97 -9.09 -13.13
N GLY A 54 -14.76 -9.82 -12.34
CA GLY A 54 -15.69 -10.85 -12.77
C GLY A 54 -16.70 -11.10 -11.65
N PRO A 55 -17.99 -11.33 -11.94
CA PRO A 55 -18.99 -11.48 -10.89
C PRO A 55 -18.66 -12.62 -9.90
N THR A 56 -17.86 -13.62 -10.33
CA THR A 56 -17.40 -14.72 -9.49
C THR A 56 -15.94 -15.12 -9.77
N GLU A 57 -15.34 -15.91 -8.88
CA GLU A 57 -13.95 -16.35 -8.99
C GLU A 57 -13.68 -17.26 -10.20
N ILE A 58 -14.69 -17.98 -10.70
CA ILE A 58 -14.57 -18.82 -11.90
C ILE A 58 -14.39 -18.02 -13.19
N ASP A 59 -14.76 -16.73 -13.16
CA ASP A 59 -14.63 -15.82 -14.31
C ASP A 59 -13.21 -15.23 -14.41
N LEU A 60 -12.36 -15.49 -13.41
CA LEU A 60 -11.02 -14.94 -13.32
C LEU A 60 -9.97 -15.91 -13.86
N THR A 61 -9.02 -15.36 -14.59
CA THR A 61 -7.79 -16.07 -14.94
C THR A 61 -6.95 -16.33 -13.68
N ALA A 62 -6.13 -17.39 -13.71
CA ALA A 62 -5.20 -17.69 -12.62
C ALA A 62 -4.27 -16.50 -12.29
N ALA A 63 -3.86 -15.73 -13.30
CA ALA A 63 -3.05 -14.54 -13.10
C ALA A 63 -3.78 -13.45 -12.28
N GLN A 64 -5.07 -13.23 -12.55
CA GLN A 64 -5.89 -12.29 -11.79
C GLN A 64 -6.08 -12.75 -10.34
N ILE A 65 -6.36 -14.04 -10.12
CA ILE A 65 -6.49 -14.62 -8.78
C ILE A 65 -5.18 -14.41 -7.98
N ILE A 66 -4.03 -14.73 -8.59
CA ILE A 66 -2.72 -14.50 -7.97
C ILE A 66 -2.54 -13.02 -7.61
N LEU A 67 -2.83 -12.10 -8.53
CA LEU A 67 -2.70 -10.67 -8.27
C LEU A 67 -3.63 -10.20 -7.15
N ILE A 68 -4.88 -10.65 -7.12
CA ILE A 68 -5.83 -10.35 -6.04
C ILE A 68 -5.28 -10.82 -4.69
N ASP A 69 -4.87 -12.09 -4.58
CA ASP A 69 -4.37 -12.65 -3.32
C ASP A 69 -3.09 -11.93 -2.84
N ARG A 70 -2.19 -11.58 -3.76
CA ARG A 70 -1.00 -10.78 -3.42
C ARG A 70 -1.36 -9.36 -3.01
N THR A 71 -2.32 -8.73 -3.68
CA THR A 71 -2.81 -7.39 -3.33
C THR A 71 -3.40 -7.38 -1.92
N VAL A 72 -4.27 -8.33 -1.60
CA VAL A 72 -4.91 -8.46 -0.28
C VAL A 72 -3.87 -8.75 0.81
N THR A 73 -2.88 -9.59 0.53
CA THR A 73 -1.80 -9.87 1.49
C THR A 73 -0.98 -8.61 1.80
N LYS A 74 -0.59 -7.83 0.77
CA LYS A 74 0.15 -6.56 0.95
C LYS A 74 -0.70 -5.55 1.71
N LEU A 75 -2.00 -5.46 1.41
CA LEU A 75 -2.94 -4.62 2.14
C LEU A 75 -3.00 -5.02 3.63
N GLY A 76 -3.02 -6.31 3.94
CA GLY A 76 -2.97 -6.80 5.32
C GLY A 76 -1.70 -6.37 6.07
N VAL A 77 -0.55 -6.34 5.40
CA VAL A 77 0.70 -5.82 6.00
C VAL A 77 0.60 -4.33 6.28
N ILE A 78 0.05 -3.54 5.34
CA ILE A 78 -0.19 -2.10 5.51
C ILE A 78 -1.11 -1.86 6.70
N ARG A 79 -2.24 -2.56 6.79
CA ARG A 79 -3.17 -2.45 7.94
C ARG A 79 -2.47 -2.77 9.25
N CYS A 80 -1.67 -3.83 9.29
CA CYS A 80 -0.84 -4.17 10.44
C CYS A 80 0.10 -3.03 10.88
N ILE A 81 0.68 -2.29 9.93
CA ILE A 81 1.50 -1.11 10.19
C ILE A 81 0.64 0.05 10.71
N GLU A 82 -0.47 0.37 10.05
CA GLU A 82 -1.39 1.45 10.44
C GLU A 82 -1.93 1.28 11.85
N GLU A 83 -2.34 0.06 12.22
CA GLU A 83 -2.80 -0.25 13.57
C GLU A 83 -1.69 -0.10 14.61
N HIS A 84 -0.47 -0.57 14.29
CA HIS A 84 0.68 -0.38 15.17
C HIS A 84 0.99 1.11 15.40
N ILE A 85 0.89 1.93 14.35
CA ILE A 85 1.10 3.37 14.45
C ILE A 85 0.01 4.05 15.28
N ARG A 86 -1.25 3.64 15.10
CA ARG A 86 -2.38 4.14 15.90
C ARG A 86 -2.20 3.85 17.39
N GLU A 87 -1.62 2.70 17.72
CA GLU A 87 -1.34 2.27 19.11
C GLU A 87 -0.11 2.96 19.72
N ASN A 88 0.83 3.46 18.91
CA ASN A 88 2.13 3.94 19.40
C ASN A 88 2.35 5.42 19.07
N SER A 89 2.70 5.74 17.82
CA SER A 89 2.85 7.11 17.29
C SER A 89 3.36 7.04 15.84
N VAL A 90 3.06 8.07 15.04
CA VAL A 90 3.66 8.28 13.71
C VAL A 90 5.14 8.68 13.82
N MET A 91 5.50 9.39 14.89
CA MET A 91 6.85 9.92 15.15
C MET A 91 7.49 9.23 16.36
N VAL A 92 8.76 8.86 16.25
CA VAL A 92 9.57 8.32 17.35
C VAL A 92 10.73 9.27 17.57
N GLY A 93 10.60 10.17 18.55
CA GLY A 93 11.47 11.36 18.64
C GLY A 93 11.25 12.25 17.41
N ASP A 94 12.34 12.69 16.78
CA ASP A 94 12.30 13.60 15.62
C ASP A 94 12.25 12.88 14.26
N ILE A 95 12.10 11.54 14.27
CA ILE A 95 12.10 10.74 13.04
C ILE A 95 10.77 10.00 12.84
N LEU A 96 10.43 9.78 11.57
CA LEU A 96 9.30 8.95 11.18
C LEU A 96 9.48 7.52 11.74
N ALA A 97 8.40 6.97 12.30
CA ALA A 97 8.39 5.62 12.84
C ALA A 97 8.97 4.61 11.83
N PRO A 98 9.89 3.71 12.24
CA PRO A 98 10.56 2.80 11.31
C PRO A 98 9.61 1.96 10.45
N SER A 99 8.43 1.60 10.97
CA SER A 99 7.42 0.84 10.23
C SER A 99 6.77 1.62 9.07
N LEU A 100 6.85 2.95 9.06
CA LEU A 100 6.34 3.82 8.00
C LEU A 100 7.39 4.21 6.94
N LYS A 101 8.62 3.69 7.06
CA LYS A 101 9.70 3.97 6.10
C LYS A 101 9.54 3.12 4.83
N ASP A 102 10.64 2.61 4.28
CA ASP A 102 10.71 2.02 2.94
C ASP A 102 9.68 0.91 2.70
N SER A 103 9.47 0.01 3.67
CA SER A 103 8.54 -1.11 3.49
C SER A 103 7.09 -0.64 3.31
N TYR A 104 6.65 0.36 4.07
CA TYR A 104 5.29 0.87 3.98
C TYR A 104 5.03 1.53 2.62
N LEU A 105 5.95 2.38 2.17
CA LEU A 105 5.88 3.02 0.86
C LEU A 105 5.97 1.99 -0.29
N ALA A 106 6.86 1.00 -0.15
CA ALA A 106 7.01 -0.07 -1.14
C ALA A 106 5.74 -0.91 -1.28
N TYR A 107 5.08 -1.29 -0.18
CA TYR A 107 3.82 -2.02 -0.24
C TYR A 107 2.70 -1.20 -0.88
N ASN A 108 2.57 0.08 -0.52
CA ASN A 108 1.57 0.97 -1.14
C ASN A 108 1.78 1.12 -2.64
N ASN A 109 3.02 1.35 -3.07
CA ASN A 109 3.36 1.44 -4.50
C ASN A 109 3.12 0.12 -5.22
N SER A 110 3.44 -1.00 -4.59
CA SER A 110 3.21 -2.32 -5.19
C SER A 110 1.73 -2.63 -5.36
N ILE A 111 0.87 -2.29 -4.39
CA ILE A 111 -0.59 -2.43 -4.53
C ILE A 111 -1.09 -1.60 -5.71
N ARG A 112 -0.62 -0.36 -5.85
CA ARG A 112 -0.99 0.47 -7.01
C ARG A 112 -0.64 -0.23 -8.32
N LEU A 113 0.57 -0.80 -8.44
CA LEU A 113 0.98 -1.52 -9.65
C LEU A 113 0.13 -2.78 -9.89
N ASP A 114 -0.19 -3.53 -8.84
CA ASP A 114 -1.07 -4.71 -8.95
C ASP A 114 -2.47 -4.33 -9.45
N LEU A 115 -3.06 -3.27 -8.89
CA LEU A 115 -4.37 -2.76 -9.32
C LEU A 115 -4.35 -2.26 -10.76
N GLN A 116 -3.27 -1.59 -11.19
CA GLN A 116 -3.08 -1.19 -12.58
C GLN A 116 -2.98 -2.40 -13.51
N ALA A 117 -2.27 -3.46 -13.09
CA ALA A 117 -2.15 -4.71 -13.85
C ALA A 117 -3.49 -5.44 -13.96
N LEU A 118 -4.36 -5.31 -12.94
CA LEU A 118 -5.74 -5.79 -12.99
C LEU A 118 -6.66 -4.91 -13.88
N GLY A 119 -6.15 -3.85 -14.49
CA GLY A 119 -6.94 -2.94 -15.30
C GLY A 119 -7.77 -1.94 -14.50
N MET A 120 -7.61 -1.89 -13.16
CA MET A 120 -8.23 -0.90 -12.28
C MET A 120 -7.47 0.43 -12.35
N ASN A 121 -7.42 1.00 -13.55
CA ASN A 121 -6.83 2.30 -13.78
C ASN A 121 -7.84 3.39 -13.43
N SER A 122 -7.57 4.16 -12.38
CA SER A 122 -8.13 5.51 -12.23
C SER A 122 -7.49 6.48 -13.25
N LYS A 123 -7.54 6.12 -14.53
CA LYS A 123 -7.47 7.07 -15.65
C LYS A 123 -8.85 7.26 -16.27
N LYS A 124 -9.91 7.22 -15.47
CA LYS A 124 -11.09 8.08 -15.73
C LYS A 124 -10.75 9.50 -15.33
N ALA A 125 -9.77 10.08 -16.02
CA ALA A 125 -9.81 11.50 -16.35
C ALA A 125 -10.63 11.61 -17.64
N GLU A 126 -11.88 11.13 -17.62
CA GLU A 126 -12.89 11.54 -18.60
C GLU A 126 -13.30 12.96 -18.20
N GLY A 127 -12.38 13.85 -18.53
CA GLY A 127 -12.29 15.24 -18.13
C GLY A 127 -10.99 15.79 -18.71
N ILE A 128 -10.65 15.36 -19.95
CA ILE A 128 -9.81 16.19 -20.81
C ILE A 128 -10.67 17.42 -21.04
N MET A 129 -10.51 18.40 -20.15
CA MET A 129 -10.95 19.76 -20.43
C MET A 129 -10.22 20.11 -21.72
N ASP A 130 -10.98 20.17 -22.82
CA ASP A 130 -10.47 20.61 -24.11
C ASP A 130 -9.95 22.03 -23.90
N LEU A 131 -8.63 22.16 -23.76
CA LEU A 131 -7.95 23.43 -23.54
C LEU A 131 -8.28 24.40 -24.68
N GLY A 132 -8.59 23.90 -25.88
CA GLY A 132 -9.10 24.69 -26.99
C GLY A 132 -10.43 25.36 -26.65
N LYS A 133 -11.42 24.59 -26.19
CA LYS A 133 -12.72 25.12 -25.75
C LYS A 133 -12.60 26.09 -24.58
N TYR A 134 -11.76 25.80 -23.59
CA TYR A 134 -11.55 26.69 -22.44
C TYR A 134 -10.95 28.04 -22.87
N VAL A 135 -10.01 28.02 -23.81
CA VAL A 135 -9.39 29.25 -24.34
C VAL A 135 -10.38 30.04 -25.19
N GLU A 136 -11.21 29.38 -26.00
CA GLU A 136 -12.28 30.02 -26.77
C GLU A 136 -13.33 30.69 -25.87
N GLU A 137 -13.83 29.99 -24.84
CA GLU A 137 -14.83 30.56 -23.92
C GLU A 137 -14.30 31.76 -23.14
N LYS A 138 -13.03 31.71 -22.74
CA LYS A 138 -12.45 32.73 -21.83
C LYS A 138 -11.81 33.89 -22.57
N TYR A 139 -11.29 33.68 -23.78
CA TYR A 139 -10.56 34.69 -24.55
C TYR A 139 -11.13 34.98 -25.94
N GLY A 140 -12.01 34.13 -26.49
CA GLY A 140 -12.72 34.40 -27.74
C GLY A 140 -13.71 35.55 -27.62
N LYS A 141 -14.38 35.69 -26.47
CA LYS A 141 -15.30 36.80 -26.17
C LYS A 141 -14.65 38.19 -26.10
N ARG A 142 -13.32 38.29 -26.08
CA ARG A 142 -12.59 39.57 -26.01
C ARG A 142 -12.32 40.22 -27.37
N LYS A 143 -12.64 39.56 -28.49
CA LYS A 143 -12.32 40.07 -29.84
C LYS A 143 -13.48 40.79 -30.55
N GLU A 144 -14.69 40.80 -29.99
CA GLU A 144 -15.86 41.43 -30.63
C GLU A 144 -16.32 42.75 -29.99
N GLU A 145 -15.57 43.27 -29.01
CA GLU A 145 -15.79 44.63 -28.48
C GLU A 145 -14.70 45.57 -29.00
N LYS A 146 -14.85 46.00 -30.26
CA LYS A 146 -14.23 47.22 -30.80
C LYS A 146 -15.20 47.94 -31.73
#